data_AF-A0A743BYH8-F1
#
_entry.id   AF-A0A743BYH8-F1
#
_cell.length_a   1.000
_cell.length_b   1.000
_cell.length_c   1.000
_cell.angle_alpha   90.00
_cell.angle_beta   90.00
_cell.angle_gamma   90.00
#
_symmetry.space_group_name_H-M   'P 1'
#
loop_
_entity.id
_entity.type
_entity.pdbx_description
1 polymer ?
#
loop_
_entity_poly.entity_id
_entity_poly.type
_entity_poly.pdbx_seq_one_letter_code
_entity_poly.pdbx_strand_id
1 'polypeptide(L)'
;MKQIAIKKSGNSVTVRIPSPILKALSLNVDDPVNIDMENGRIVITPVNPVDEVTEAKPAVAGSLAEAVRVHMGLTQQGIAEYFGITLSAWAKKEQGINRLSVAEQHYFQLLINQHPDYVIVRRPTDGVTPLQKASAAATNLAVYLSGRLVLPTEANSLLATLAGCVREFSEEWQAELDQVIGSALPDEAAVLKAKLDELLAENADLKKRLANK
;
A
#
# COMPACT_ATOMS: atom_id res chain seq x y z
N MET A 1 12.96 19.77 -39.40
CA MET A 1 11.64 19.91 -38.76
C MET A 1 10.57 19.94 -39.84
N LYS A 2 9.54 19.09 -39.74
CA LYS A 2 8.47 19.02 -40.75
C LYS A 2 7.26 19.79 -40.21
N GLN A 3 6.90 20.90 -40.86
CA GLN A 3 5.70 21.66 -40.52
C GLN A 3 4.47 20.91 -41.02
N ILE A 4 3.46 20.75 -40.16
CA ILE A 4 2.20 20.08 -40.48
C ILE A 4 1.08 21.07 -40.21
N ALA A 5 0.20 21.27 -41.19
CA ALA A 5 -0.94 22.17 -41.06
C ALA A 5 -2.10 21.49 -40.30
N ILE A 6 -2.75 22.25 -39.42
CA ILE A 6 -4.00 21.88 -38.77
C ILE A 6 -5.13 21.96 -39.80
N LYS A 7 -5.94 20.91 -39.94
CA LYS A 7 -7.08 20.89 -40.87
C LYS A 7 -8.40 20.78 -40.13
N LYS A 8 -9.45 21.44 -40.64
CA LYS A 8 -10.81 21.30 -40.12
C LYS A 8 -11.36 19.91 -40.43
N SER A 9 -11.97 19.26 -39.44
CA SER A 9 -12.68 17.99 -39.56
C SER A 9 -14.00 18.09 -38.79
N GLY A 10 -15.12 18.27 -39.50
CA GLY A 10 -16.41 18.52 -38.87
C GLY A 10 -16.41 19.76 -37.97
N ASN A 11 -16.77 19.57 -36.70
CA ASN A 11 -16.76 20.59 -35.65
C ASN A 11 -15.43 20.69 -34.88
N SER A 12 -14.40 19.96 -35.31
CA SER A 12 -13.09 19.92 -34.67
C SER A 12 -11.95 20.11 -35.67
N VAL A 13 -10.72 19.95 -35.20
CA VAL A 13 -9.51 20.02 -36.01
C VAL A 13 -8.71 18.73 -35.90
N THR A 14 -7.99 18.40 -36.96
CA THR A 14 -7.15 17.20 -37.05
C THR A 14 -5.74 17.58 -37.48
N VAL A 15 -4.76 17.04 -36.77
CA VAL A 15 -3.35 17.07 -37.15
C VAL A 15 -2.95 15.66 -37.57
N ARG A 16 -2.33 15.53 -38.75
CA ARG A 16 -1.84 14.23 -39.21
C ARG A 16 -0.55 13.89 -38.50
N ILE A 17 -0.55 12.84 -37.68
CA ILE A 17 0.66 12.30 -37.05
C ILE A 17 1.32 11.33 -38.05
N PRO A 18 2.58 11.56 -38.44
CA PRO A 18 3.31 10.65 -39.33
C PRO A 18 3.46 9.25 -38.72
N SER A 19 3.26 8.20 -39.52
CA SER A 19 3.40 6.80 -39.10
C SER A 19 4.74 6.44 -38.42
N PRO A 20 5.90 7.04 -38.78
CA PRO A 20 7.14 6.80 -38.04
C PRO A 20 7.07 7.20 -36.56
N ILE A 21 6.31 8.23 -36.21
CA ILE A 21 6.13 8.68 -34.82
C ILE A 21 5.28 7.67 -34.05
N LEU A 22 4.19 7.20 -34.64
CA LEU A 22 3.35 6.15 -34.04
C LEU A 22 4.14 4.87 -33.79
N LYS A 23 4.95 4.42 -34.76
CA LYS A 23 5.83 3.25 -34.60
C LYS A 23 6.89 3.43 -33.52
N ALA A 24 7.49 4.62 -33.42
CA ALA A 24 8.46 4.92 -32.38
C ALA A 24 7.85 4.93 -30.96
N LEU A 25 6.56 5.25 -30.86
CA LEU A 25 5.79 5.25 -29.62
C LEU A 25 5.01 3.94 -29.41
N SER A 26 5.17 2.93 -30.26
CA SER A 26 4.43 1.67 -30.24
C SER A 26 2.90 1.82 -30.19
N LEU A 27 2.38 2.89 -30.80
CA LEU A 27 0.95 3.19 -30.87
C LEU A 27 0.32 2.65 -32.15
N ASN A 28 -0.88 2.10 -32.03
CA ASN A 28 -1.76 1.69 -33.11
C ASN A 28 -2.81 2.77 -33.43
N VAL A 29 -3.50 2.60 -34.56
CA VAL A 29 -4.67 3.43 -34.89
C VAL A 29 -5.78 3.10 -33.89
N ASP A 30 -6.49 4.13 -33.42
CA ASP A 30 -7.56 4.07 -32.41
C ASP A 30 -7.10 3.83 -30.96
N ASP A 31 -5.79 3.79 -30.70
CA ASP A 31 -5.28 3.75 -29.33
C ASP A 31 -5.65 5.04 -28.56
N PRO A 32 -6.05 4.94 -27.28
CA PRO A 32 -6.38 6.10 -26.47
C PRO A 32 -5.15 6.97 -26.20
N VAL A 33 -5.33 8.29 -26.29
CA VAL A 33 -4.30 9.29 -25.99
C VAL A 33 -4.87 10.39 -25.11
N ASN A 34 -4.08 10.86 -24.15
CA ASN A 34 -4.39 12.05 -23.38
C ASN A 34 -3.89 13.28 -24.13
N ILE A 35 -4.68 14.35 -24.11
CA ILE A 35 -4.35 15.64 -24.73
C ILE A 35 -4.34 16.69 -23.63
N ASP A 36 -3.19 17.32 -23.42
CA ASP A 36 -3.03 18.39 -22.43
C ASP A 36 -2.27 19.60 -23.02
N MET A 37 -2.27 20.72 -22.29
CA MET A 37 -1.56 21.95 -22.61
C MET A 37 -0.48 22.24 -21.57
N GLU A 38 0.78 22.03 -21.96
CA GLU A 38 1.93 22.36 -21.12
C GLU A 38 2.81 23.40 -21.81
N ASN A 39 3.14 24.49 -21.11
CA ASN A 39 4.06 25.53 -21.60
C ASN A 39 3.68 26.10 -22.99
N GLY A 40 2.37 26.25 -23.26
CA GLY A 40 1.85 26.72 -24.54
C GLY A 40 2.00 25.73 -25.70
N ARG A 41 2.28 24.46 -25.41
CA ARG A 41 2.37 23.35 -26.38
C ARG A 41 1.27 22.34 -26.11
N ILE A 42 0.77 21.72 -27.18
CA ILE A 42 -0.14 20.58 -27.07
C ILE A 42 0.73 19.34 -26.83
N VAL A 43 0.55 18.70 -25.69
CA VAL A 43 1.22 17.44 -25.33
C VAL A 43 0.22 16.31 -25.54
N ILE A 44 0.60 15.34 -26.37
CA ILE A 44 -0.20 14.14 -26.63
C ILE A 44 0.57 12.97 -26.04
N THR A 45 0.01 12.36 -25.01
CA THR A 45 0.65 11.27 -24.28
C THR A 45 -0.12 9.98 -24.56
N PRO A 46 0.55 8.91 -25.04
CA PRO A 46 -0.02 7.57 -25.10
C PRO A 46 -0.65 7.19 -23.76
N VAL A 47 -1.89 6.68 -23.74
CA VAL A 47 -2.41 6.05 -22.53
C VAL A 47 -1.83 4.64 -22.49
N ASN A 48 -0.66 4.48 -21.89
CA ASN A 48 -0.13 3.16 -21.59
C ASN A 48 -1.03 2.52 -20.52
N PRO A 49 -1.53 1.29 -20.72
CA PRO A 49 -2.23 0.54 -19.67
C PRO A 49 -1.31 0.13 -18.50
N VAL A 50 -0.08 0.63 -18.45
CA VAL A 50 0.96 0.30 -17.46
C VAL A 50 1.33 1.51 -16.58
N ASP A 51 0.81 2.71 -16.86
CA ASP A 51 0.95 3.88 -15.96
C ASP A 51 -0.25 4.03 -14.98
N GLU A 52 -1.20 3.08 -15.00
CA GLU A 52 -1.84 2.67 -13.75
C GLU A 52 -0.78 1.95 -12.93
N VAL A 53 -0.50 2.46 -11.72
CA VAL A 53 0.41 1.84 -10.74
C VAL A 53 0.23 0.33 -10.79
N THR A 54 1.22 -0.34 -11.36
CA THR A 54 1.23 -1.78 -11.51
C THR A 54 1.55 -2.37 -10.14
N GLU A 55 0.59 -2.33 -9.22
CA GLU A 55 0.44 -3.44 -8.29
C GLU A 55 0.23 -4.67 -9.17
N ALA A 56 1.14 -5.64 -9.04
CA ALA A 56 1.14 -6.86 -9.83
C ALA A 56 -0.27 -7.45 -9.84
N LYS A 57 -1.00 -7.23 -10.95
CA LYS A 57 -2.20 -7.97 -11.28
C LYS A 57 -1.75 -9.42 -11.39
N PRO A 58 -2.08 -10.33 -10.46
CA PRO A 58 -2.03 -11.73 -10.84
C PRO A 58 -2.97 -11.83 -12.04
N ALA A 59 -2.47 -12.35 -13.15
CA ALA A 59 -3.29 -12.71 -14.29
C ALA A 59 -4.28 -13.78 -13.82
N VAL A 60 -5.39 -13.35 -13.21
CA VAL A 60 -6.52 -14.23 -12.99
C VAL A 60 -7.20 -14.32 -14.34
N ALA A 61 -6.93 -15.41 -15.05
CA ALA A 61 -7.52 -15.76 -16.35
C ALA A 61 -9.02 -16.14 -16.21
N GLY A 62 -9.74 -15.45 -15.33
CA GLY A 62 -10.96 -15.90 -14.70
C GLY A 62 -11.96 -14.79 -14.45
N SER A 63 -13.19 -15.16 -14.08
CA SER A 63 -14.22 -14.17 -13.75
C SER A 63 -13.89 -13.42 -12.45
N LEU A 64 -14.59 -12.32 -12.18
CA LEU A 64 -14.42 -11.56 -10.94
C LEU A 64 -14.59 -12.43 -9.67
N ALA A 65 -15.45 -13.45 -9.73
CA ALA A 65 -15.62 -14.41 -8.63
C ALA A 65 -14.35 -15.23 -8.39
N GLU A 66 -13.69 -15.68 -9.47
CA GLU A 66 -12.43 -16.41 -9.37
C GLU A 66 -11.33 -15.52 -8.77
N ALA A 67 -11.28 -14.24 -9.17
CA ALA A 67 -10.33 -13.28 -8.65
C ALA A 67 -10.48 -13.08 -7.13
N VAL A 68 -11.72 -12.97 -6.64
CA VAL A 68 -11.99 -12.89 -5.19
C VAL A 68 -11.50 -14.13 -4.47
N ARG A 69 -11.80 -15.33 -4.98
CA ARG A 69 -11.36 -16.58 -4.34
C ARG A 69 -9.83 -16.67 -4.26
N VAL A 70 -9.14 -16.34 -5.35
CA VAL A 70 -7.67 -16.37 -5.42
C VAL A 70 -7.07 -15.32 -4.48
N HIS A 71 -7.61 -14.10 -4.46
CA HIS A 71 -7.16 -13.03 -3.57
C HIS A 71 -7.31 -13.38 -2.09
N MET A 72 -8.41 -14.06 -1.73
CA MET A 72 -8.63 -14.54 -0.37
C MET A 72 -7.83 -15.81 -0.01
N GLY A 73 -7.15 -16.44 -0.97
CA GLY A 73 -6.41 -17.68 -0.74
C GLY A 73 -7.31 -18.87 -0.37
N LEU A 74 -8.59 -18.85 -0.78
CA LEU A 74 -9.57 -19.87 -0.40
C LEU A 74 -9.78 -20.92 -1.51
N THR A 75 -10.23 -22.11 -1.11
CA THR A 75 -10.73 -23.13 -2.05
C THR A 75 -12.13 -22.76 -2.55
N GLN A 76 -12.61 -23.39 -3.63
CA GLN A 76 -13.98 -23.16 -4.12
C GLN A 76 -15.04 -23.53 -3.05
N GLN A 77 -14.74 -24.51 -2.21
CA GLN A 77 -15.61 -24.87 -1.08
C GLN A 77 -15.54 -23.81 0.02
N GLY A 78 -14.34 -23.37 0.42
CA GLY A 78 -14.18 -22.39 1.49
C GLY A 78 -14.79 -21.02 1.16
N ILE A 79 -14.69 -20.58 -0.08
CA ILE A 79 -15.32 -19.33 -0.51
C ILE A 79 -16.85 -19.47 -0.60
N ALA A 80 -17.37 -20.63 -1.02
CA ALA A 80 -18.82 -20.89 -1.01
C ALA A 80 -19.38 -20.85 0.42
N GLU A 81 -18.67 -21.45 1.39
CA GLU A 81 -18.99 -21.38 2.81
C GLU A 81 -18.92 -19.93 3.34
N TYR A 82 -17.89 -19.15 2.96
CA TYR A 82 -17.75 -17.74 3.33
C TYR A 82 -18.96 -16.90 2.88
N PHE A 83 -19.45 -17.15 1.66
CA PHE A 83 -20.62 -16.47 1.12
C PHE A 83 -21.97 -17.11 1.53
N GLY A 84 -21.95 -18.22 2.28
CA GLY A 84 -23.16 -18.93 2.68
C GLY A 84 -23.95 -19.55 1.52
N ILE A 85 -23.28 -19.91 0.41
CA ILE A 85 -23.90 -20.51 -0.77
C ILE A 85 -23.37 -21.91 -1.05
N THR A 86 -24.04 -22.66 -1.93
CA THR A 86 -23.58 -24.00 -2.32
C THR A 86 -22.37 -23.92 -3.27
N LEU A 87 -21.50 -24.94 -3.23
CA LEU A 87 -20.34 -25.07 -4.12
C LEU A 87 -20.72 -24.94 -5.60
N SER A 88 -21.82 -25.57 -6.01
CA SER A 88 -22.31 -25.51 -7.39
C SER A 88 -22.75 -24.10 -7.79
N ALA A 89 -23.38 -23.34 -6.87
CA ALA A 89 -23.76 -21.96 -7.12
C ALA A 89 -22.53 -21.06 -7.28
N TRP A 90 -21.48 -21.28 -6.48
CA TRP A 90 -20.21 -20.57 -6.61
C TRP A 90 -19.50 -20.90 -7.93
N ALA A 91 -19.39 -22.19 -8.28
CA ALA A 91 -18.73 -22.63 -9.52
C ALA A 91 -19.39 -22.01 -10.77
N LYS A 92 -20.72 -21.86 -10.78
CA LYS A 92 -21.45 -21.17 -11.87
C LYS A 92 -21.11 -19.67 -11.99
N LYS A 93 -20.74 -19.00 -10.88
CA LYS A 93 -20.28 -17.61 -10.87
C LYS A 93 -18.84 -17.50 -11.41
N GLU A 94 -17.97 -18.45 -11.08
CA GLU A 94 -16.62 -18.52 -11.66
C GLU A 94 -16.66 -18.76 -13.18
N GLN A 95 -17.59 -19.61 -13.64
CA GLN A 95 -17.78 -19.92 -15.05
C GLN A 95 -18.53 -18.83 -15.85
N GLY A 96 -18.99 -17.75 -15.21
CA GLY A 96 -19.74 -16.67 -15.87
C GLY A 96 -21.14 -17.05 -16.36
N ILE A 97 -21.67 -18.23 -15.97
CA ILE A 97 -23.00 -18.72 -16.35
C ILE A 97 -24.08 -17.88 -15.65
N ASN A 98 -23.87 -17.55 -14.36
CA ASN A 98 -24.71 -16.62 -13.63
C ASN A 98 -24.06 -15.23 -13.62
N ARG A 99 -24.76 -14.24 -14.15
CA ARG A 99 -24.32 -12.84 -14.10
C ARG A 99 -24.39 -12.36 -12.66
N LEU A 100 -23.26 -11.91 -12.12
CA LEU A 100 -23.20 -11.24 -10.83
C LEU A 100 -24.10 -10.00 -10.86
N SER A 101 -24.89 -9.78 -9.82
CA SER A 101 -25.63 -8.53 -9.67
C SER A 101 -24.67 -7.35 -9.52
N VAL A 102 -25.15 -6.13 -9.81
CA VAL A 102 -24.32 -4.90 -9.68
C VAL A 102 -23.77 -4.77 -8.25
N ALA A 103 -24.57 -5.09 -7.23
CA ALA A 103 -24.14 -5.06 -5.84
C ALA A 103 -23.05 -6.09 -5.54
N GLU A 104 -23.19 -7.33 -6.04
CA GLU A 104 -22.15 -8.35 -5.88
C GLU A 104 -20.86 -7.98 -6.60
N GLN A 105 -20.94 -7.34 -7.78
CA GLN A 105 -19.76 -6.86 -8.50
C GLN A 105 -19.00 -5.82 -7.68
N HIS A 106 -19.69 -4.81 -7.15
CA HIS A 106 -19.06 -3.80 -6.30
C HIS A 106 -18.49 -4.42 -5.01
N TYR A 107 -19.20 -5.35 -4.38
CA TYR A 107 -18.70 -6.05 -3.20
C TYR A 107 -17.44 -6.87 -3.50
N PHE A 108 -17.41 -7.57 -4.63
CA PHE A 108 -16.24 -8.35 -5.04
C PHE A 108 -15.04 -7.47 -5.36
N GLN A 109 -15.26 -6.34 -6.04
CA GLN A 109 -14.22 -5.33 -6.27
C GLN A 109 -13.67 -4.76 -4.97
N LEU A 110 -14.53 -4.51 -3.98
CA LEU A 110 -14.11 -4.06 -2.64
C LEU A 110 -13.23 -5.10 -1.93
N LEU A 111 -13.58 -6.39 -2.04
CA LEU A 111 -12.83 -7.48 -1.41
C LEU A 111 -11.42 -7.67 -2.00
N ILE A 112 -11.23 -7.36 -3.28
CA ILE A 112 -9.93 -7.41 -3.96
C ILE A 112 -9.25 -6.04 -4.05
N ASN A 113 -9.77 -5.03 -3.35
CA ASN A 113 -9.26 -3.67 -3.34
C ASN A 113 -9.16 -3.00 -4.73
N GLN A 114 -10.08 -3.32 -5.64
CA GLN A 114 -10.15 -2.78 -7.02
C GLN A 114 -11.44 -1.99 -7.27
N HIS A 115 -12.14 -1.55 -6.22
CA HIS A 115 -13.34 -0.73 -6.42
C HIS A 115 -12.93 0.71 -6.76
N PRO A 116 -13.54 1.35 -7.80
CA PRO A 116 -13.10 2.65 -8.30
C PRO A 116 -13.20 3.78 -7.26
N ASP A 117 -14.26 3.76 -6.45
CA ASP A 117 -14.57 4.88 -5.55
C ASP A 117 -14.38 4.59 -4.04
N TYR A 118 -14.18 3.33 -3.64
CA TYR A 118 -14.31 2.91 -2.24
C TYR A 118 -13.27 1.86 -1.87
N VAL A 119 -12.85 1.86 -0.60
CA VAL A 119 -11.93 0.87 -0.02
C VAL A 119 -12.54 0.35 1.28
N ILE A 120 -12.42 -0.96 1.54
CA ILE A 120 -12.83 -1.52 2.83
C ILE A 120 -11.78 -1.14 3.86
N VAL A 121 -12.17 -0.30 4.82
CA VAL A 121 -11.36 0.04 5.99
C VAL A 121 -12.04 -0.52 7.23
N ARG A 122 -11.27 -1.09 8.16
CA ARG A 122 -11.82 -1.43 9.47
C ARG A 122 -12.27 -0.14 10.13
N ARG A 123 -13.48 -0.14 10.70
CA ARG A 123 -13.94 1.00 11.49
C ARG A 123 -12.89 1.28 12.58
N PRO A 124 -12.25 2.46 12.59
CA PRO A 124 -11.40 2.83 13.70
C PRO A 124 -12.27 2.85 14.96
N THR A 125 -11.86 2.11 15.98
CA THR A 125 -12.49 2.20 17.30
C THR A 125 -12.17 3.57 17.88
N ASP A 126 -13.11 4.19 18.59
CA ASP A 126 -12.84 5.40 19.37
C ASP A 126 -11.71 5.08 20.36
N GLY A 127 -10.52 5.62 20.08
CA GLY A 127 -9.27 5.07 20.59
C GLY A 127 -9.07 5.35 22.08
N VAL A 128 -8.95 4.28 22.87
CA VAL A 128 -8.53 4.38 24.27
C VAL A 128 -7.01 4.35 24.35
N THR A 129 -6.35 3.51 23.55
CA THR A 129 -4.88 3.38 23.54
C THR A 129 -4.21 4.36 22.57
N PRO A 130 -2.96 4.79 22.83
CA PRO A 130 -2.21 5.66 21.91
C PRO A 130 -2.08 5.11 20.49
N LEU A 131 -1.90 3.80 20.32
CA LEU A 131 -1.92 3.13 19.01
C LEU A 131 -3.26 3.32 18.27
N GLN A 132 -4.38 3.15 18.98
CA GLN A 132 -5.71 3.31 18.39
C GLN A 132 -5.99 4.77 18.02
N LYS A 133 -5.54 5.73 18.85
CA LYS A 133 -5.64 7.16 18.55
C LYS A 133 -4.85 7.53 17.29
N ALA A 134 -3.62 7.02 17.15
CA ALA A 134 -2.81 7.22 15.95
C ALA A 134 -3.48 6.61 14.70
N SER A 135 -4.03 5.41 14.82
CA SER A 135 -4.78 4.76 13.73
C SER A 135 -6.03 5.54 13.30
N ALA A 136 -6.80 6.05 14.26
CA ALA A 136 -7.98 6.88 13.99
C ALA A 136 -7.60 8.20 13.31
N ALA A 137 -6.57 8.89 13.81
CA ALA A 137 -6.06 10.12 13.21
C ALA A 137 -5.56 9.90 11.77
N ALA A 138 -4.85 8.79 11.51
CA ALA A 138 -4.36 8.44 10.18
C ALA A 138 -5.52 8.18 9.21
N THR A 139 -6.55 7.46 9.68
CA THR A 139 -7.74 7.17 8.86
C THR A 139 -8.49 8.45 8.51
N ASN A 140 -8.68 9.36 9.47
CA ASN A 140 -9.34 10.64 9.22
C ASN A 140 -8.60 11.49 8.20
N LEU A 141 -7.27 11.57 8.28
CA LEU A 141 -6.45 12.27 7.30
C LEU A 141 -6.58 11.62 5.90
N ALA A 142 -6.50 10.30 5.82
CA ALA A 142 -6.63 9.57 4.55
C ALA A 142 -8.00 9.80 3.90
N VAL A 143 -9.09 9.70 4.67
CA VAL A 143 -10.45 9.99 4.19
C VAL A 143 -10.55 11.42 3.68
N TYR A 144 -10.00 12.39 4.43
CA TYR A 144 -10.01 13.78 4.01
C TYR A 144 -9.28 14.01 2.69
N LEU A 145 -8.07 13.45 2.54
CA LEU A 145 -7.24 13.57 1.34
C LEU A 145 -7.85 12.87 0.12
N SER A 146 -8.65 11.83 0.33
CA SER A 146 -9.40 11.15 -0.73
C SER A 146 -10.63 11.92 -1.22
N GLY A 147 -10.99 13.02 -0.55
CA GLY A 147 -12.14 13.85 -0.91
C GLY A 147 -11.92 14.66 -2.20
N ARG A 148 -13.02 15.08 -2.83
CA ARG A 148 -12.99 15.88 -4.08
C ARG A 148 -12.38 17.28 -3.91
N LEU A 149 -12.40 17.83 -2.70
CA LEU A 149 -11.84 19.15 -2.39
C LEU A 149 -11.02 19.03 -1.11
N VAL A 150 -9.71 19.21 -1.25
CA VAL A 150 -8.75 19.17 -0.13
C VAL A 150 -8.25 20.60 0.11
N LEU A 151 -8.48 21.12 1.31
CA LEU A 151 -7.97 22.42 1.73
C LEU A 151 -6.61 22.23 2.42
N PRO A 152 -5.56 22.95 2.01
CA PRO A 152 -4.23 22.81 2.62
C PRO A 152 -4.22 23.07 4.14
N THR A 153 -5.00 24.03 4.62
CA THR A 153 -5.07 24.37 6.05
C THR A 153 -5.60 23.21 6.89
N GLU A 154 -6.66 22.55 6.42
CA GLU A 154 -7.29 21.43 7.12
C GLU A 154 -6.38 20.19 7.06
N ALA A 155 -5.79 19.92 5.88
CA ALA A 155 -4.82 18.84 5.72
C ALA A 155 -3.64 18.98 6.68
N ASN A 156 -3.10 20.20 6.83
CA ASN A 156 -2.01 20.48 7.77
C ASN A 156 -2.45 20.29 9.23
N SER A 157 -3.67 20.68 9.60
CA SER A 157 -4.22 20.45 10.95
C SER A 157 -4.37 18.96 11.27
N LEU A 158 -4.91 18.19 10.32
CA LEU A 158 -5.06 16.74 10.45
C LEU A 158 -3.70 16.03 10.52
N LEU A 159 -2.72 16.47 9.72
CA LEU A 159 -1.35 15.96 9.77
C LEU A 159 -0.68 16.26 11.12
N ALA A 160 -0.86 17.47 11.66
CA ALA A 160 -0.37 17.83 12.98
C ALA A 160 -0.99 16.95 14.08
N THR A 161 -2.28 16.66 13.98
CA THR A 161 -3.00 15.77 14.89
C THR A 161 -2.43 14.34 14.84
N LEU A 162 -2.23 13.80 13.63
CA LEU A 162 -1.61 12.49 13.43
C LEU A 162 -0.18 12.44 14.01
N ALA A 163 0.64 13.45 13.73
CA ALA A 163 2.00 13.52 14.24
C ALA A 163 2.04 13.52 15.78
N GLY A 164 1.10 14.22 16.43
CA GLY A 164 0.92 14.21 17.88
C GLY A 164 0.64 12.80 18.41
N CYS A 165 -0.34 12.10 17.84
CA CYS A 165 -0.68 10.74 18.27
C CYS A 165 0.44 9.72 18.02
N VAL A 166 1.16 9.82 16.91
CA VAL A 166 2.30 8.93 16.60
C VAL A 166 3.44 9.15 17.60
N ARG A 167 3.68 10.39 18.00
CA ARG A 167 4.67 10.72 19.03
C ARG A 167 4.29 10.10 20.37
N GLU A 168 3.05 10.28 20.83
CA GLU A 168 2.55 9.68 22.08
C GLU A 168 2.69 8.15 22.08
N PHE A 169 2.31 7.50 20.97
CA PHE A 169 2.49 6.06 20.81
C PHE A 169 3.97 5.64 20.88
N SER A 170 4.86 6.39 20.24
CA SER A 170 6.29 6.09 20.22
C SER A 170 6.94 6.26 21.59
N GLU A 171 6.51 7.26 22.36
CA GLU A 171 6.95 7.50 23.75
C GLU A 171 6.50 6.36 24.68
N GLU A 172 5.25 5.93 24.58
CA GLU A 172 4.72 4.78 25.36
C GLU A 172 5.46 3.49 25.01
N TRP A 173 5.63 3.21 23.71
CA TRP A 173 6.36 2.04 23.23
C TRP A 173 7.81 2.02 23.73
N GLN A 174 8.48 3.18 23.71
CA GLN A 174 9.85 3.29 24.21
C GLN A 174 9.93 3.03 25.72
N ALA A 175 8.96 3.53 26.50
CA ALA A 175 8.90 3.26 27.94
C ALA A 175 8.66 1.77 28.24
N GLU A 176 7.79 1.10 27.48
CA GLU A 176 7.61 -0.35 27.59
C GLU A 176 8.90 -1.12 27.24
N LEU A 177 9.59 -0.73 26.16
CA LEU A 177 10.88 -1.31 25.79
C LEU A 177 11.92 -1.16 26.90
N ASP A 178 12.06 0.05 27.46
CA ASP A 178 13.02 0.32 28.53
C ASP A 178 12.70 -0.48 29.80
N GLN A 179 11.41 -0.69 30.10
CA GLN A 179 10.97 -1.55 31.20
C GLN A 179 11.32 -3.02 30.97
N VAL A 180 11.06 -3.54 29.76
CA VAL A 180 11.36 -4.93 29.40
C VAL A 180 12.87 -5.17 29.40
N ILE A 181 13.64 -4.29 28.77
CA ILE A 181 15.10 -4.36 28.68
C ILE A 181 15.74 -4.20 30.07
N GLY A 182 15.28 -3.23 30.87
CA GLY A 182 15.77 -2.98 32.23
C GLY A 182 15.49 -4.12 33.22
N SER A 183 14.48 -4.96 32.95
CA SER A 183 14.17 -6.14 33.78
C SER A 183 14.92 -7.41 33.37
N ALA A 184 15.48 -7.47 32.14
CA ALA A 184 16.02 -8.69 31.54
C ALA A 184 17.54 -8.72 31.37
N LEU A 185 18.23 -7.57 31.36
CA LEU A 185 19.69 -7.55 31.28
C LEU A 185 20.33 -7.38 32.66
N PRO A 186 21.19 -8.31 33.11
CA PRO A 186 22.07 -8.02 34.24
C PRO A 186 22.93 -6.82 33.83
N ASP A 187 22.98 -5.81 34.69
CA ASP A 187 23.72 -4.55 34.47
C ASP A 187 25.09 -4.88 33.87
N GLU A 188 25.26 -4.61 32.56
CA GLU A 188 26.42 -5.10 31.80
C GLU A 188 27.73 -4.61 32.44
N ALA A 189 27.68 -3.43 33.06
CA ALA A 189 28.76 -2.86 33.84
C ALA A 189 29.12 -3.73 35.05
N ALA A 190 28.13 -4.32 35.74
CA ALA A 190 28.36 -5.21 36.88
C ALA A 190 28.94 -6.56 36.44
N VAL A 191 28.45 -7.12 35.33
CA VAL A 191 28.95 -8.39 34.76
C VAL A 191 30.40 -8.24 34.28
N LEU A 192 30.70 -7.15 33.56
CA LEU A 192 32.06 -6.86 33.09
C LEU A 192 33.02 -6.60 34.24
N LYS A 193 32.57 -5.93 35.31
CA LYS A 193 33.39 -5.67 36.49
C LYS A 193 33.71 -6.96 37.26
N ALA A 194 32.74 -7.86 37.44
CA ALA A 194 32.98 -9.16 38.05
C ALA A 194 34.01 -9.99 37.26
N LYS A 195 33.92 -9.97 35.93
CA LYS A 195 34.87 -10.68 35.05
C LYS A 195 36.27 -10.07 35.07
N LEU A 196 36.38 -8.75 35.23
CA LEU A 196 37.65 -8.06 35.40
C LEU A 196 38.33 -8.46 36.72
N ASP A 197 37.57 -8.52 37.82
CA ASP A 197 38.08 -8.90 39.14
C ASP A 197 38.58 -10.35 39.16
N GLU A 198 37.87 -11.26 38.49
CA GLU A 198 38.28 -12.66 38.30
C GLU A 198 39.62 -12.77 37.55
N LEU A 199 39.77 -12.06 36.44
CA LEU A 199 41.01 -12.05 35.64
C LEU A 199 42.19 -11.42 36.38
N LEU A 200 41.95 -10.43 37.24
CA LEU A 200 42.99 -9.82 38.07
C LEU A 200 43.46 -10.80 39.16
N ALA A 201 42.54 -11.57 39.75
CA ALA A 201 42.87 -12.61 40.73
C ALA A 201 43.69 -13.75 40.09
N GLU A 202 43.29 -14.21 38.90
CA GLU A 202 44.02 -15.23 38.15
C GLU A 202 45.44 -14.77 37.79
N ASN A 203 45.60 -13.53 37.30
CA ASN A 203 46.90 -12.95 37.02
C ASN A 203 47.80 -12.83 38.27
N ALA A 204 47.22 -12.51 39.43
CA ALA A 204 47.97 -12.45 40.68
C ALA A 204 48.48 -13.84 41.11
N ASP A 205 47.67 -14.89 40.93
CA ASP A 205 48.08 -16.27 41.22
C ASP A 205 49.16 -16.76 40.25
N LEU A 206 49.00 -16.47 38.95
CA LEU A 206 50.01 -16.79 37.93
C LEU A 206 51.36 -16.10 38.22
N LYS A 207 51.35 -14.84 38.64
CA LYS A 207 52.57 -14.12 39.05
C LYS A 207 53.25 -14.77 40.25
N LYS A 208 52.50 -15.23 41.25
CA LYS A 208 53.05 -15.97 42.41
C LYS A 208 53.67 -17.29 41.98
N ARG A 209 53.03 -18.04 41.08
CA ARG A 209 53.56 -19.30 40.55
C ARG A 209 54.83 -19.10 39.73
N LEU A 210 54.93 -17.98 39.00
CA LEU A 210 56.11 -17.64 38.21
C LEU A 210 57.28 -17.20 39.10
N ALA A 211 57.02 -16.52 40.21
CA ALA A 211 58.04 -16.07 41.17
C ALA A 211 58.61 -17.21 42.04
N ASN A 212 57.90 -18.33 42.14
CA ASN A 212 58.33 -19.53 42.88
C ASN A 212 59.02 -20.58 41.98
N LYS A 213 59.33 -20.24 40.72
CA LYS A 213 60.15 -21.02 39.78
C LYS A 213 61.51 -20.37 39.64
#